data_AF-A0A3A4ZC77-F1
#
_entry.id   AF-A0A3A4ZC77-F1
#
_cell.length_a   1.000
_cell.length_b   1.000
_cell.length_c   1.000
_cell.angle_alpha   90.00
_cell.angle_beta   90.00
_cell.angle_gamma   90.00
#
_symmetry.space_group_name_H-M   'P 1'
#
loop_
_entity.id
_entity.type
_entity.pdbx_description
1 polymer ?
#
loop_
_entity_poly.entity_id
_entity_poly.type
_entity_poly.pdbx_seq_one_letter_code
_entity_poly.pdbx_strand_id
1 'polypeptide(L)'
;MKKAVFFFLILSFFVFSPKRAYAQNKSNEFYNELLSDYREYQGLLEPFSSAKSRYLAYQSVSAQSEFLEVSKRLIKAEIEAMRSYASFVKTYLAEATKILNYDENYIYVKLDDELQYLDLARVKADSVTTLSEAEALLKELESHHQRISLLGYQTKALTEIGSVKKIFDNLKIDRGKIDSFLSSSDAAQNKVPASREKLSSLDLESDKVSTLIREA
;
A
#
# COMPACT_ATOMS: atom_id res chain seq x y z
N MET A 1 -23.72 34.99 -37.57
CA MET A 1 -24.06 33.83 -36.71
C MET A 1 -23.20 32.57 -36.91
N LYS A 2 -22.14 32.57 -37.75
CA LYS A 2 -21.29 31.37 -37.97
C LYS A 2 -20.05 31.24 -37.05
N LYS A 3 -19.68 32.29 -36.30
CA LYS A 3 -18.50 32.28 -35.42
C LYS A 3 -18.78 31.78 -33.99
N ALA A 4 -20.02 31.90 -33.52
CA ALA A 4 -20.43 31.44 -32.18
C ALA A 4 -20.53 29.90 -32.08
N VAL A 5 -20.92 29.25 -33.18
CA VAL A 5 -21.03 27.78 -33.24
C VAL A 5 -19.66 27.11 -33.15
N PHE A 6 -18.61 27.72 -33.72
CA PHE A 6 -17.25 27.20 -33.69
C PHE A 6 -16.62 27.29 -32.28
N PHE A 7 -16.95 28.34 -31.52
CA PHE A 7 -16.48 28.50 -30.15
C PHE A 7 -17.16 27.50 -29.19
N PHE A 8 -18.44 27.17 -29.43
CA PHE A 8 -19.17 26.17 -28.65
C PHE A 8 -18.69 24.74 -28.93
N LEU A 9 -18.30 24.45 -30.19
CA LEU A 9 -17.77 23.15 -30.59
C LEU A 9 -16.38 22.86 -29.98
N ILE A 10 -15.50 23.86 -29.93
CA ILE A 10 -14.18 23.74 -29.29
C ILE A 10 -14.32 23.61 -27.76
N LEU A 11 -15.27 24.33 -27.13
CA LEU A 11 -15.52 24.23 -25.70
C LEU A 11 -16.09 22.85 -25.31
N SER A 12 -16.95 22.25 -26.16
CA SER A 12 -17.52 20.91 -25.92
C SER A 12 -16.47 19.79 -26.00
N PHE A 13 -15.42 19.97 -26.82
CA PHE A 13 -14.35 18.99 -26.96
C PHE A 13 -13.42 18.95 -25.74
N PHE A 14 -13.32 20.05 -24.98
CA PHE A 14 -12.52 20.11 -23.76
C PHE A 14 -13.22 19.46 -22.55
N VAL A 15 -14.56 19.49 -22.50
CA VAL A 15 -15.36 18.88 -21.41
C VAL A 15 -15.51 17.36 -21.57
N PHE A 16 -15.29 16.83 -22.78
CA PHE A 16 -15.35 15.40 -23.09
C PHE A 16 -13.99 14.70 -23.17
N SER A 17 -12.96 15.26 -22.52
CA SER A 17 -11.73 14.50 -22.29
C SER A 17 -12.05 13.32 -21.36
N PRO A 18 -11.84 12.05 -21.79
CA PRO A 18 -12.04 10.92 -20.91
C PRO A 18 -11.09 11.09 -19.73
N LYS A 19 -11.63 11.08 -18.51
CA LYS A 19 -10.87 11.11 -17.27
C LYS A 19 -9.82 9.98 -17.33
N ARG A 20 -8.59 10.31 -17.71
CA ARG A 20 -7.41 9.48 -17.44
C ARG A 20 -7.06 9.65 -15.96
N ALA A 21 -7.95 9.18 -15.10
CA ALA A 21 -7.80 9.18 -13.65
C ALA A 21 -8.42 7.89 -13.12
N TYR A 22 -7.77 6.75 -13.37
CA TYR A 22 -8.31 5.44 -12.96
C TYR A 22 -7.35 4.54 -12.18
N ALA A 23 -6.24 5.07 -11.66
CA ALA A 23 -5.46 4.37 -10.65
C ALA A 23 -5.34 5.23 -9.38
N GLN A 24 -4.73 6.40 -9.50
CA GLN A 24 -4.36 7.27 -8.37
C GLN A 24 -5.53 7.76 -7.47
N ASN A 25 -6.77 7.70 -7.94
CA ASN A 25 -7.93 8.14 -7.15
C ASN A 25 -8.44 7.07 -6.16
N LYS A 26 -8.20 5.77 -6.44
CA LYS A 26 -8.66 4.67 -5.57
C LYS A 26 -7.74 4.43 -4.38
N SER A 27 -6.42 4.52 -4.56
CA SER A 27 -5.47 4.38 -3.45
C SER A 27 -5.69 5.42 -2.34
N ASN A 28 -6.05 6.65 -2.70
CA ASN A 28 -6.42 7.68 -1.73
C ASN A 28 -7.71 7.38 -0.97
N GLU A 29 -8.69 6.70 -1.59
CA GLU A 29 -9.93 6.29 -0.94
C GLU A 29 -9.68 5.22 0.12
N PHE A 30 -8.96 4.15 -0.23
CA PHE A 30 -8.59 3.09 0.71
C PHE A 30 -7.66 3.58 1.83
N TYR A 31 -6.79 4.55 1.55
CA TYR A 31 -5.97 5.16 2.60
C TYR A 31 -6.81 5.97 3.60
N ASN A 32 -7.80 6.72 3.13
CA ASN A 32 -8.70 7.46 4.02
C ASN A 32 -9.60 6.54 4.84
N GLU A 33 -10.08 5.45 4.23
CA GLU A 33 -10.82 4.38 4.90
C GLU A 33 -9.98 3.75 6.02
N LEU A 34 -8.74 3.33 5.71
CA LEU A 34 -7.78 2.84 6.69
C LEU A 34 -7.59 3.80 7.87
N LEU A 35 -7.36 5.09 7.59
CA LEU A 35 -7.18 6.08 8.65
C LEU A 35 -8.43 6.24 9.53
N SER A 36 -9.62 6.13 8.94
CA SER A 36 -10.88 6.20 9.67
C SER A 36 -11.04 4.99 10.59
N ASP A 37 -10.93 3.78 10.05
CA ASP A 37 -11.13 2.54 10.81
C ASP A 37 -10.09 2.38 11.90
N TYR A 38 -8.84 2.74 11.61
CA TYR A 38 -7.77 2.69 12.61
C TYR A 38 -8.02 3.66 13.77
N ARG A 39 -8.58 4.86 13.50
CA ARG A 39 -8.96 5.80 14.56
C ARG A 39 -10.12 5.26 15.40
N GLU A 40 -11.09 4.60 14.78
CA GLU A 40 -12.18 3.95 15.50
C GLU A 40 -11.65 2.86 16.43
N TYR A 41 -10.78 1.98 15.92
CA TYR A 41 -10.10 0.96 16.72
C TYR A 41 -9.35 1.58 17.90
N GLN A 42 -8.55 2.63 17.67
CA GLN A 42 -7.83 3.34 18.73
C GLN A 42 -8.78 3.92 19.79
N GLY A 43 -9.92 4.48 19.37
CA GLY A 43 -10.94 5.03 20.26
C GLY A 43 -11.59 4.00 21.18
N LEU A 44 -11.49 2.70 20.87
CA LEU A 44 -12.07 1.61 21.66
C LEU A 44 -11.09 0.98 22.66
N LEU A 45 -9.78 1.30 22.59
CA LEU A 45 -8.76 0.74 23.49
C LEU A 45 -8.96 1.18 24.94
N GLU A 46 -9.27 2.46 25.18
CA GLU A 46 -9.52 2.98 26.53
C GLU A 46 -10.79 2.39 27.17
N PRO A 47 -11.96 2.40 26.49
CA PRO A 47 -13.15 1.70 26.97
C PRO A 47 -12.89 0.23 27.30
N PHE A 48 -12.15 -0.48 26.46
CA PHE A 48 -11.79 -1.88 26.68
C PHE A 48 -10.95 -2.06 27.94
N SER A 49 -9.90 -1.25 28.11
CA SER A 49 -9.04 -1.29 29.30
C SER A 49 -9.81 -0.99 30.58
N SER A 50 -10.72 -0.01 30.53
CA SER A 50 -11.58 0.35 31.67
C SER A 50 -12.51 -0.81 32.04
N ALA A 51 -13.22 -1.39 31.06
CA ALA A 51 -14.14 -2.49 31.27
C ALA A 51 -13.42 -3.76 31.77
N LYS A 52 -12.25 -4.07 31.21
CA LYS A 52 -11.38 -5.16 31.68
C LYS A 52 -11.00 -4.97 33.15
N SER A 53 -10.57 -3.76 33.52
CA SER A 53 -10.18 -3.45 34.90
C SER A 53 -11.35 -3.61 35.87
N ARG A 54 -12.55 -3.15 35.49
CA ARG A 54 -13.76 -3.32 36.30
C ARG A 54 -14.15 -4.79 36.45
N TYR A 55 -14.09 -5.57 35.37
CA TYR A 55 -14.34 -7.00 35.42
C TYR A 55 -13.38 -7.71 36.38
N LEU A 56 -12.08 -7.41 36.31
CA LEU A 56 -11.08 -7.99 37.19
C LEU A 56 -11.26 -7.58 38.67
N ALA A 57 -11.72 -6.35 38.92
CA ALA A 57 -11.93 -5.84 40.28
C ALA A 57 -13.20 -6.38 40.94
N TYR A 58 -14.32 -6.42 40.20
CA TYR A 58 -15.65 -6.71 40.77
C TYR A 58 -16.14 -8.12 40.50
N GLN A 59 -15.71 -8.75 39.41
CA GLN A 59 -16.10 -10.12 39.00
C GLN A 59 -17.63 -10.36 39.00
N SER A 60 -18.42 -9.29 38.84
CA SER A 60 -19.88 -9.38 38.80
C SER A 60 -20.36 -9.78 37.40
N VAL A 61 -21.56 -10.37 37.34
CA VAL A 61 -22.23 -10.70 36.06
C VAL A 61 -22.41 -9.45 35.20
N SER A 62 -22.69 -8.29 35.81
CA SER A 62 -22.81 -7.02 35.09
C SER A 62 -21.48 -6.56 34.48
N ALA A 63 -20.39 -6.63 35.24
CA ALA A 63 -19.06 -6.25 34.76
C ALA A 63 -18.56 -7.23 33.68
N GLN A 64 -18.90 -8.52 33.80
CA GLN A 64 -18.61 -9.53 32.78
C GLN A 64 -19.36 -9.24 31.47
N SER A 65 -20.65 -8.90 31.56
CA SER A 65 -21.46 -8.54 30.39
C SER A 65 -20.95 -7.27 29.72
N GLU A 66 -20.62 -6.22 30.49
CA GLU A 66 -20.04 -4.97 29.99
C GLU A 66 -18.70 -5.23 29.28
N PHE A 67 -17.83 -6.03 29.89
CA PHE A 67 -16.54 -6.36 29.31
C PHE A 67 -16.68 -7.17 28.01
N LEU A 68 -17.61 -8.12 27.95
CA LEU A 68 -17.88 -8.88 26.73
C LEU A 68 -18.37 -7.97 25.59
N GLU A 69 -19.32 -7.06 25.88
CA GLU A 69 -19.86 -6.13 24.88
C GLU A 69 -18.77 -5.21 24.33
N VAL A 70 -17.93 -4.66 25.20
CA VAL A 70 -16.81 -3.81 24.79
C VAL A 70 -15.78 -4.61 23.98
N SER A 71 -15.50 -5.85 24.39
CA SER A 71 -14.59 -6.74 23.65
C SER A 71 -15.09 -7.03 22.25
N LYS A 72 -16.40 -7.30 22.07
CA LYS A 72 -16.99 -7.50 20.73
C LYS A 72 -16.86 -6.28 19.83
N ARG A 73 -17.06 -5.08 20.38
CA ARG A 73 -16.87 -3.83 19.61
C ARG A 73 -15.42 -3.64 19.20
N LEU A 74 -14.47 -3.86 20.11
CA LEU A 74 -13.04 -3.76 19.81
C LEU A 74 -12.63 -4.74 18.72
N ILE A 75 -13.01 -6.02 18.85
CA ILE A 75 -12.74 -7.07 17.87
C ILE A 75 -13.23 -6.67 16.48
N LYS A 76 -14.46 -6.15 16.38
CA LYS A 76 -15.02 -5.70 15.10
C LYS A 76 -14.22 -4.55 14.48
N ALA A 77 -13.88 -3.55 15.28
CA ALA A 77 -13.10 -2.42 14.80
C ALA A 77 -11.68 -2.84 14.40
N GLU A 78 -11.07 -3.78 15.12
CA GLU A 78 -9.78 -4.36 14.76
C GLU A 78 -9.84 -5.11 13.42
N ILE A 79 -10.88 -5.93 13.22
CA ILE A 79 -11.10 -6.63 11.94
C ILE A 79 -11.24 -5.64 10.78
N GLU A 80 -12.06 -4.59 10.92
CA GLU A 80 -12.23 -3.61 9.84
C GLU A 80 -10.93 -2.83 9.58
N ALA A 81 -10.19 -2.42 10.62
CA ALA A 81 -8.89 -1.77 10.46
C ALA A 81 -7.86 -2.68 9.76
N MET A 82 -7.83 -3.97 10.09
CA MET A 82 -6.97 -4.94 9.40
C MET A 82 -7.38 -5.12 7.94
N ARG A 83 -8.69 -5.15 7.67
CA ARG A 83 -9.27 -5.35 6.33
C ARG A 83 -9.01 -4.15 5.41
N SER A 84 -9.19 -2.94 5.91
CA SER A 84 -8.85 -1.72 5.16
C SER A 84 -7.34 -1.59 4.95
N TYR A 85 -6.51 -1.99 5.92
CA TYR A 85 -5.05 -2.05 5.73
C TYR A 85 -4.64 -3.05 4.65
N ALA A 86 -5.14 -4.28 4.70
CA ALA A 86 -4.86 -5.31 3.69
C ALA A 86 -5.33 -4.86 2.28
N SER A 87 -6.51 -4.24 2.20
CA SER A 87 -7.05 -3.69 0.94
C SER A 87 -6.21 -2.54 0.39
N PHE A 88 -5.72 -1.66 1.27
CA PHE A 88 -4.79 -0.60 0.91
C PHE A 88 -3.48 -1.18 0.36
N VAL A 89 -2.85 -2.13 1.06
CA VAL A 89 -1.61 -2.78 0.62
C VAL A 89 -1.80 -3.46 -0.73
N LYS A 90 -2.89 -4.20 -0.90
CA LYS A 90 -3.25 -4.88 -2.15
C LYS A 90 -3.43 -3.90 -3.30
N THR A 91 -4.11 -2.79 -3.08
CA THR A 91 -4.31 -1.74 -4.08
C THR A 91 -2.99 -1.06 -4.44
N TYR A 92 -2.17 -0.74 -3.44
CA TYR A 92 -0.85 -0.15 -3.64
C TYR A 92 0.08 -1.06 -4.46
N LEU A 93 0.06 -2.37 -4.18
CA LEU A 93 0.77 -3.38 -4.96
C LEU A 93 0.26 -3.44 -6.41
N ALA A 94 -1.06 -3.39 -6.62
CA ALA A 94 -1.67 -3.37 -7.94
C ALA A 94 -1.21 -2.17 -8.77
N GLU A 95 -1.17 -0.99 -8.16
CA GLU A 95 -0.74 0.26 -8.79
C GLU A 95 0.74 0.21 -9.19
N ALA A 96 1.60 -0.29 -8.29
CA ALA A 96 3.03 -0.35 -8.53
C ALA A 96 3.42 -1.37 -9.61
N THR A 97 2.77 -2.54 -9.61
CA THR A 97 3.05 -3.64 -10.53
C THR A 97 2.26 -3.57 -11.83
N LYS A 98 1.25 -2.69 -11.92
CA LYS A 98 0.27 -2.60 -13.02
C LYS A 98 -0.44 -3.94 -13.33
N ILE A 99 -0.46 -4.86 -12.36
CA ILE A 99 -1.09 -6.19 -12.51
C ILE A 99 -0.55 -6.94 -13.74
N LEU A 100 0.76 -6.89 -13.99
CA LEU A 100 1.37 -7.87 -14.90
C LEU A 100 1.46 -9.20 -14.13
N ASN A 101 0.62 -10.16 -14.51
CA ASN A 101 0.51 -11.53 -13.98
C ASN A 101 0.06 -11.65 -12.51
N TYR A 102 -1.26 -11.65 -12.32
CA TYR A 102 -1.94 -11.87 -11.03
C TYR A 102 -1.54 -13.22 -10.38
N ASP A 103 -1.49 -14.29 -11.17
CA ASP A 103 -1.17 -15.65 -10.70
C ASP A 103 0.30 -15.82 -10.29
N GLU A 104 1.20 -14.95 -10.78
CA GLU A 104 2.62 -14.96 -10.44
C GLU A 104 2.92 -14.07 -9.22
N ASN A 105 2.02 -13.15 -8.86
CA ASN A 105 2.21 -12.26 -7.73
C ASN A 105 1.71 -12.92 -6.43
N TYR A 106 2.57 -13.77 -5.87
CA TYR A 106 2.36 -14.52 -4.64
C TYR A 106 1.86 -13.66 -3.45
N ILE A 107 2.30 -12.40 -3.35
CA ILE A 107 1.85 -11.50 -2.27
C ILE A 107 0.38 -11.10 -2.47
N TYR A 108 -0.05 -10.93 -3.71
CA TYR A 108 -1.43 -10.56 -4.03
C TYR A 108 -2.41 -11.67 -3.63
N VAL A 109 -2.08 -12.93 -3.95
CA VAL A 109 -2.87 -14.10 -3.55
C VAL A 109 -2.96 -14.23 -2.03
N LYS A 110 -1.83 -14.04 -1.32
CA LYS A 110 -1.85 -14.04 0.14
C LYS A 110 -2.72 -12.95 0.75
N LEU A 111 -2.70 -11.75 0.18
CA LEU A 111 -3.58 -10.67 0.64
C LEU A 111 -5.05 -11.00 0.41
N ASP A 112 -5.39 -11.74 -0.66
CA ASP A 112 -6.75 -12.24 -0.89
C ASP A 112 -7.17 -13.27 0.17
N ASP A 113 -6.29 -14.22 0.49
CA ASP A 113 -6.55 -15.22 1.54
C ASP A 113 -6.79 -14.54 2.90
N GLU A 114 -5.98 -13.54 3.25
CA GLU A 114 -6.12 -12.77 4.49
C GLU A 114 -7.42 -11.95 4.51
N LEU A 115 -7.80 -11.33 3.39
CA LEU A 115 -9.08 -10.62 3.27
C LEU A 115 -10.27 -11.56 3.42
N GLN A 116 -10.21 -12.74 2.80
CA GLN A 116 -11.26 -13.76 2.93
C GLN A 116 -11.39 -14.24 4.37
N TYR A 117 -10.26 -14.47 5.06
CA TYR A 117 -10.26 -14.77 6.48
C TYR A 117 -10.93 -13.66 7.30
N LEU A 118 -10.60 -12.38 7.03
CA LEU A 118 -11.17 -11.25 7.77
C LEU A 118 -12.68 -11.11 7.56
N ASP A 119 -13.18 -11.38 6.35
CA ASP A 119 -14.62 -11.41 6.08
C ASP A 119 -15.33 -12.50 6.90
N LEU A 120 -14.71 -13.67 7.06
CA LEU A 120 -15.22 -14.75 7.93
C LEU A 120 -15.10 -14.39 9.42
N ALA A 121 -13.98 -13.77 9.83
CA ALA A 121 -13.74 -13.33 11.19
C ALA A 121 -14.78 -12.30 11.63
N ARG A 122 -15.25 -11.43 10.71
CA ARG A 122 -16.32 -10.47 10.99
C ARG A 122 -17.62 -11.17 11.39
N VAL A 123 -18.02 -12.20 10.65
CA VAL A 123 -19.20 -13.02 10.97
C VAL A 123 -19.00 -13.74 12.31
N LYS A 124 -17.80 -14.26 12.57
CA LYS A 124 -17.45 -14.90 13.83
C LYS A 124 -17.54 -13.93 15.01
N ALA A 125 -17.10 -12.68 14.86
CA ALA A 125 -17.17 -11.64 15.89
C ALA A 125 -18.61 -11.32 16.32
N ASP A 126 -19.59 -11.40 15.41
CA ASP A 126 -21.00 -11.26 15.74
C ASP A 126 -21.50 -12.39 16.65
N SER A 127 -21.03 -13.62 16.38
CA SER A 127 -21.43 -14.84 17.08
C SER A 127 -20.75 -15.07 18.44
N VAL A 128 -19.78 -14.23 18.82
CA VAL A 128 -19.10 -14.35 20.13
C VAL A 128 -20.11 -14.14 21.26
N THR A 129 -20.20 -15.11 22.17
CA THR A 129 -21.11 -15.11 23.33
C THR A 129 -20.39 -15.22 24.66
N THR A 130 -19.13 -15.64 24.67
CA THR A 130 -18.34 -15.79 25.91
C THR A 130 -17.03 -15.01 25.85
N LEU A 131 -16.48 -14.67 27.03
CA LEU A 131 -15.17 -14.02 27.12
C LEU A 131 -14.03 -14.91 26.60
N SER A 132 -14.16 -16.23 26.78
CA SER A 132 -13.16 -17.18 26.26
C SER A 132 -13.16 -17.23 24.74
N GLU A 133 -14.33 -17.18 24.09
CA GLU A 133 -14.44 -17.06 22.63
C GLU A 133 -13.86 -15.73 22.13
N ALA A 134 -14.12 -14.64 22.83
CA ALA A 134 -13.57 -13.33 22.51
C ALA A 134 -12.03 -13.32 22.57
N GLU A 135 -11.45 -13.89 23.63
CA GLU A 135 -10.00 -14.01 23.81
C GLU A 135 -9.36 -14.91 22.75
N ALA A 136 -10.00 -16.04 22.43
CA ALA A 136 -9.52 -16.94 21.39
C ALA A 136 -9.48 -16.26 20.02
N LEU A 137 -10.52 -15.49 19.70
CA LEU A 137 -10.58 -14.72 18.44
C LEU A 137 -9.54 -13.60 18.40
N LEU A 138 -9.35 -12.85 19.47
CA LEU A 138 -8.30 -11.82 19.56
C LEU A 138 -6.90 -12.41 19.32
N LYS A 139 -6.62 -13.57 19.92
CA LYS A 139 -5.33 -14.27 19.73
C LYS A 139 -5.14 -14.75 18.29
N GLU A 140 -6.22 -15.18 17.63
CA GLU A 140 -6.22 -15.53 16.22
C GLU A 140 -5.91 -14.30 15.35
N LEU A 141 -6.62 -13.18 15.61
CA LEU A 141 -6.42 -11.91 14.92
C LEU A 141 -4.98 -11.38 15.06
N GLU A 142 -4.35 -11.51 16.21
CA GLU A 142 -2.95 -11.10 16.42
C GLU A 142 -2.00 -11.79 15.42
N SER A 143 -2.18 -13.10 15.20
CA SER A 143 -1.37 -13.86 14.23
C SER A 143 -1.58 -13.36 12.81
N HIS A 144 -2.82 -13.09 12.43
CA HIS A 144 -3.18 -12.58 11.11
C HIS A 144 -2.68 -11.14 10.90
N HIS A 145 -2.73 -10.29 11.93
CA HIS A 145 -2.18 -8.94 11.89
C HIS A 145 -0.67 -8.95 11.62
N GLN A 146 0.08 -9.84 12.27
CA GLN A 146 1.51 -10.00 12.02
C GLN A 146 1.80 -10.41 10.57
N ARG A 147 1.00 -11.33 10.00
CA ARG A 147 1.15 -11.76 8.60
C ARG A 147 0.84 -10.62 7.63
N ILE A 148 -0.28 -9.92 7.82
CA ILE A 148 -0.67 -8.78 6.96
C ILE A 148 0.39 -7.67 7.02
N SER A 149 0.92 -7.37 8.21
CA SER A 149 2.02 -6.41 8.39
C SER A 149 3.27 -6.82 7.60
N LEU A 150 3.67 -8.09 7.69
CA LEU A 150 4.79 -8.61 6.90
C LEU A 150 4.55 -8.46 5.38
N LEU A 151 3.35 -8.78 4.90
CA LEU A 151 2.97 -8.59 3.49
C LEU A 151 3.02 -7.12 3.07
N GLY A 152 2.63 -6.21 3.97
CA GLY A 152 2.78 -4.77 3.79
C GLY A 152 4.24 -4.35 3.60
N TYR A 153 5.15 -4.84 4.46
CA TYR A 153 6.58 -4.57 4.33
C TYR A 153 7.18 -5.14 3.04
N GLN A 154 6.81 -6.38 2.67
CA GLN A 154 7.26 -7.01 1.43
C GLN A 154 6.77 -6.23 0.20
N THR A 155 5.51 -5.80 0.22
CA THR A 155 4.93 -4.96 -0.83
C THR A 155 5.72 -3.67 -0.97
N LYS A 156 5.96 -2.97 0.15
CA LYS A 156 6.75 -1.73 0.16
C LYS A 156 8.14 -1.95 -0.46
N ALA A 157 8.86 -2.96 -0.01
CA ALA A 157 10.20 -3.28 -0.54
C ALA A 157 10.17 -3.51 -2.06
N LEU A 158 9.22 -4.31 -2.57
CA LEU A 158 9.08 -4.56 -4.00
C LEU A 158 8.77 -3.28 -4.79
N THR A 159 7.91 -2.43 -4.27
CA THR A 159 7.58 -1.16 -4.93
C THR A 159 8.79 -0.21 -4.99
N GLU A 160 9.58 -0.16 -3.91
CA GLU A 160 10.80 0.65 -3.83
C GLU A 160 11.86 0.11 -4.82
N ILE A 161 12.15 -1.19 -4.81
CA ILE A 161 13.07 -1.83 -5.76
C ILE A 161 12.63 -1.58 -7.20
N GLY A 162 11.34 -1.75 -7.49
CA GLY A 162 10.77 -1.48 -8.81
C GLY A 162 10.91 -0.02 -9.25
N SER A 163 10.76 0.92 -8.31
CA SER A 163 10.98 2.35 -8.58
C SER A 163 12.45 2.66 -8.88
N VAL A 164 13.37 2.09 -8.10
CA VAL A 164 14.82 2.25 -8.29
C VAL A 164 15.23 1.68 -9.64
N LYS A 165 14.75 0.50 -10.02
CA LYS A 165 15.02 -0.11 -11.33
C LYS A 165 14.59 0.80 -12.49
N LYS A 166 13.40 1.40 -12.42
CA LYS A 166 12.92 2.37 -13.43
C LYS A 166 13.81 3.61 -13.50
N ILE A 167 14.26 4.13 -12.35
CA ILE A 167 15.20 5.26 -12.30
C ILE A 167 16.51 4.86 -13.00
N PHE A 168 17.05 3.67 -12.71
CA PHE A 168 18.25 3.15 -13.35
C PHE A 168 18.09 2.97 -14.86
N ASP A 169 16.97 2.45 -15.32
CA ASP A 169 16.69 2.29 -16.75
C ASP A 169 16.62 3.66 -17.46
N ASN A 170 15.98 4.65 -16.83
CA ASN A 170 15.95 6.03 -17.35
C ASN A 170 17.36 6.66 -17.38
N LEU A 171 18.17 6.46 -16.33
CA LEU A 171 19.56 6.93 -16.30
C LEU A 171 20.40 6.30 -17.41
N LYS A 172 20.21 5.01 -17.71
CA LYS A 172 20.87 4.36 -18.86
C LYS A 172 20.47 4.97 -20.20
N ILE A 173 19.19 5.30 -20.37
CA ILE A 173 18.68 5.97 -21.58
C ILE A 173 19.30 7.37 -21.72
N ASP A 174 19.29 8.17 -20.65
CA ASP A 174 19.83 9.53 -20.68
C ASP A 174 21.34 9.54 -20.86
N ARG A 175 22.04 8.57 -20.28
CA ARG A 175 23.45 8.31 -20.56
C ARG A 175 23.70 8.03 -22.05
N GLY A 176 22.91 7.13 -22.65
CA GLY A 176 23.03 6.83 -24.08
C GLY A 176 22.87 8.07 -24.97
N LYS A 177 21.98 9.00 -24.58
CA LYS A 177 21.85 10.31 -25.26
C LYS A 177 23.10 11.17 -25.09
N ILE A 178 23.68 11.25 -23.89
CA ILE A 178 24.91 12.00 -23.63
C ILE A 178 26.09 11.42 -24.43
N ASP A 179 26.26 10.10 -24.44
CA ASP A 179 27.32 9.43 -25.19
C ASP A 179 27.16 9.65 -26.70
N SER A 180 25.92 9.62 -27.22
CA SER A 180 25.63 9.96 -28.63
C SER A 180 25.96 11.42 -28.95
N PHE A 181 25.69 12.35 -28.04
CA PHE A 181 26.00 13.77 -28.21
C PHE A 181 27.52 14.02 -28.20
N LEU A 182 28.24 13.43 -27.25
CA LEU A 182 29.70 13.55 -27.12
C LEU A 182 30.46 12.92 -28.30
N SER A 183 29.90 11.89 -28.92
CA SER A 183 30.49 11.24 -30.11
C SER A 183 30.16 11.97 -31.42
N SER A 184 29.03 12.69 -31.49
CA SER A 184 28.62 13.47 -32.67
C SER A 184 29.23 14.87 -32.79
N SER A 185 29.91 15.37 -31.75
CA SER A 185 30.44 16.74 -31.72
C SER A 185 31.96 16.74 -31.94
N ASP A 186 32.40 17.11 -33.15
CA ASP A 186 33.83 17.26 -33.52
C ASP A 186 34.58 18.26 -32.62
N ALA A 187 33.88 19.14 -31.90
CA ALA A 187 34.46 20.09 -30.96
C ALA A 187 34.74 19.52 -29.55
N ALA A 188 34.25 18.31 -29.23
CA ALA A 188 34.31 17.73 -27.87
C ALA A 188 35.56 16.87 -27.60
N GLN A 189 36.32 16.48 -28.64
CA GLN A 189 37.46 15.57 -28.47
C GLN A 189 38.61 16.16 -27.63
N ASN A 190 38.75 17.49 -27.58
CA ASN A 190 39.86 18.16 -26.86
C ASN A 190 39.47 18.89 -25.57
N LYS A 191 38.18 18.94 -25.17
CA LYS A 191 37.73 19.74 -24.01
C LYS A 191 37.00 18.98 -22.90
N VAL A 192 36.83 17.66 -23.00
CA VAL A 192 35.92 16.93 -22.08
C VAL A 192 36.51 15.65 -21.44
N PRO A 193 37.79 15.61 -20.99
CA PRO A 193 38.31 14.45 -20.26
C PRO A 193 37.64 14.27 -18.88
N ALA A 194 37.39 15.36 -18.16
CA ALA A 194 36.77 15.31 -16.83
C ALA A 194 35.32 14.80 -16.84
N SER A 195 34.54 15.07 -17.89
CA SER A 195 33.18 14.52 -17.97
C SER A 195 33.18 13.06 -18.43
N ARG A 196 34.18 12.61 -19.20
CA ARG A 196 34.37 11.17 -19.50
C ARG A 196 34.77 10.38 -18.26
N GLU A 197 35.68 10.93 -17.45
CA GLU A 197 36.10 10.30 -16.19
C GLU A 197 34.94 10.20 -15.19
N LYS A 198 34.14 11.28 -15.05
CA LYS A 198 32.91 11.24 -14.23
C LYS A 198 31.85 10.27 -14.76
N LEU A 199 31.74 10.11 -16.08
CA LEU A 199 30.87 9.10 -16.69
C LEU A 199 31.36 7.68 -16.34
N SER A 200 32.67 7.42 -16.42
CA SER A 200 33.21 6.11 -16.05
C SER A 200 33.09 5.78 -14.57
N SER A 201 33.19 6.77 -13.67
CA SER A 201 32.92 6.52 -12.23
C SER A 201 31.44 6.23 -11.98
N LEU A 202 30.53 6.91 -12.69
CA LEU A 202 29.09 6.63 -12.65
C LEU A 202 28.76 5.23 -13.17
N ASP A 203 29.53 4.67 -14.11
CA ASP A 203 29.35 3.30 -14.59
C ASP A 203 29.66 2.27 -13.52
N LEU A 204 30.76 2.49 -12.82
CA LEU A 204 31.23 1.60 -11.77
C LEU A 204 30.25 1.60 -10.58
N GLU A 205 29.66 2.76 -10.27
CA GLU A 205 28.58 2.87 -9.28
C GLU A 205 27.26 2.27 -9.78
N SER A 206 26.93 2.46 -11.06
CA SER A 206 25.72 1.88 -11.67
C SER A 206 25.74 0.36 -11.71
N ASP A 207 26.91 -0.23 -11.98
CA ASP A 207 27.10 -1.68 -11.97
C ASP A 207 27.01 -2.25 -10.54
N LYS A 208 27.56 -1.55 -9.54
CA LYS A 208 27.40 -1.92 -8.13
C LYS A 208 25.93 -1.94 -7.73
N VAL A 209 25.17 -0.89 -8.06
CA VAL A 209 23.75 -0.84 -7.71
C VAL A 209 22.92 -1.86 -8.51
N SER A 210 23.25 -2.08 -9.79
CA SER A 210 22.60 -3.11 -10.61
C SER A 210 22.83 -4.53 -10.05
N THR A 211 23.99 -4.78 -9.45
CA THR A 211 24.33 -6.05 -8.78
C THR A 211 23.51 -6.21 -7.50
N LEU A 212 23.45 -5.17 -6.67
CA LEU A 212 22.62 -5.16 -5.45
C LEU A 212 21.13 -5.37 -5.74
N ILE A 213 20.61 -4.80 -6.84
CA ILE A 213 19.22 -5.04 -7.29
C ILE A 213 18.99 -6.49 -7.75
N ARG A 214 20.01 -7.18 -8.27
CA ARG A 214 19.89 -8.60 -8.68
C ARG A 214 19.96 -9.58 -7.50
N GLU A 215 20.62 -9.18 -6.41
CA GLU A 215 20.82 -10.00 -5.22
C GLU A 215 19.68 -9.87 -4.20
N ALA A 216 18.86 -8.82 -4.31
CA ALA A 216 17.69 -8.55 -3.47
C ALA A 216 16.41 -9.21 -4.03
#